data_AF-A0AAW1LF96-F1
#
_entry.id   AF-A0AAW1LF96-F1
#
_cell.length_a   1.000
_cell.length_b   1.000
_cell.length_c   1.000
_cell.angle_alpha   90.00
_cell.angle_beta   90.00
_cell.angle_gamma   90.00
#
_symmetry.space_group_name_H-M   'P 1'
#
loop_
_entity.id
_entity.type
_entity.pdbx_description
1 polymer ?
#
loop_
_entity_poly.entity_id
_entity_poly.type
_entity_poly.pdbx_seq_one_letter_code
_entity_poly.pdbx_strand_id
1 'polypeptide(L)'
;MEMCDPSVNYPLMMTNEIRTEGDKQFLSGKGDFKVDFGANSEYKITVNIKKTRDAAEFAPLISFEEPDTCAAIQKYLGDFFNELEKSAGIESGKCPIEKGTYELKDYPLDFKKLAYQSVPEGILQTTQIITDKTTKEVLLCLVTEGENFPK
;
A
#
# COMPACT_ATOMS: atom_id res chain seq x y z
N MET A 1 -9.67 1.75 -0.85
CA MET A 1 -8.28 2.13 -1.14
C MET A 1 -8.36 3.07 -2.32
N GLU A 2 -7.88 4.30 -2.19
CA GLU A 2 -8.16 5.35 -3.17
C GLU A 2 -6.93 6.21 -3.42
N MET A 3 -6.81 6.77 -4.63
CA MET A 3 -5.75 7.75 -4.92
C MET A 3 -5.99 9.01 -4.10
N CYS A 4 -4.92 9.65 -3.59
CA CYS A 4 -5.05 10.88 -2.79
C CYS A 4 -5.77 12.00 -3.54
N ASP A 5 -5.49 12.14 -4.84
CA ASP A 5 -6.19 13.04 -5.74
C ASP A 5 -6.59 12.27 -7.01
N PRO A 6 -7.87 11.91 -7.17
CA PRO A 6 -8.33 11.16 -8.34
C PRO A 6 -8.29 11.97 -9.64
N SER A 7 -8.09 13.30 -9.58
CA SER A 7 -7.92 14.14 -10.77
C SER A 7 -6.50 14.11 -11.33
N VAL A 8 -5.54 13.63 -10.55
CA VAL A 8 -4.14 13.51 -10.96
C VAL A 8 -3.88 12.15 -11.60
N ASN A 9 -3.32 12.18 -12.81
CA ASN A 9 -2.94 10.98 -13.56
C ASN A 9 -1.52 10.53 -13.15
N TYR A 10 -1.39 9.98 -11.95
CA TYR A 10 -0.12 9.51 -11.42
C TYR A 10 0.56 8.49 -12.36
N PRO A 11 1.91 8.47 -12.46
CA PRO A 11 2.64 7.47 -13.22
C PRO A 11 2.38 6.02 -12.76
N LEU A 12 2.11 5.81 -11.47
CA LEU A 12 1.76 4.52 -10.88
C LEU A 12 0.29 4.57 -10.43
N MET A 13 -0.62 4.18 -11.31
CA MET A 13 -2.03 4.10 -10.99
C MET A 13 -2.41 2.71 -10.50
N MET A 14 -3.29 2.65 -9.51
CA MET A 14 -3.88 1.40 -9.07
C MET A 14 -5.32 1.59 -8.60
N THR A 15 -6.14 0.60 -8.88
CA THR A 15 -7.50 0.48 -8.33
C THR A 15 -7.56 -0.81 -7.54
N ASN A 16 -8.14 -0.75 -6.34
CA ASN A 16 -8.20 -1.89 -5.44
C ASN A 16 -9.59 -1.98 -4.81
N GLU A 17 -10.13 -3.18 -4.76
CA GLU A 17 -11.40 -3.51 -4.15
C GLU A 17 -11.17 -4.59 -3.09
N ILE A 18 -11.76 -4.39 -1.91
CA ILE A 18 -11.75 -5.39 -0.84
C ILE A 18 -13.16 -5.94 -0.70
N ARG A 19 -13.29 -7.25 -0.87
CA ARG A 19 -14.52 -8.00 -0.67
C ARG A 19 -14.42 -8.82 0.60
N THR A 20 -15.47 -8.81 1.42
CA THR A 20 -15.52 -9.58 2.68
C THR A 20 -16.52 -10.73 2.55
N GLU A 21 -16.11 -11.94 2.89
CA GLU A 21 -16.99 -13.12 3.00
C GLU A 21 -16.78 -13.80 4.35
N GLY A 22 -17.78 -13.67 5.23
CA GLY A 22 -17.66 -14.11 6.62
C GLY A 22 -16.47 -13.43 7.30
N ASP A 23 -15.54 -14.24 7.80
CA ASP A 23 -14.33 -13.77 8.49
C ASP A 23 -13.13 -13.47 7.59
N LYS A 24 -13.26 -13.66 6.27
CA LYS A 24 -12.17 -13.53 5.30
C LYS A 24 -12.34 -12.28 4.44
N GLN A 25 -11.21 -11.66 4.10
CA GLN A 25 -11.14 -10.53 3.18
C GLN A 25 -10.33 -10.93 1.94
N PHE A 26 -10.79 -10.47 0.79
CA PHE A 26 -10.17 -10.72 -0.50
C PHE A 26 -9.89 -9.40 -1.21
N LEU A 27 -8.67 -9.24 -1.72
CA LEU A 27 -8.22 -8.09 -2.47
C LEU A 27 -8.24 -8.43 -3.97
N SER A 28 -8.93 -7.60 -4.74
CA SER A 28 -8.81 -7.55 -6.19
C SER A 28 -8.28 -6.18 -6.57
N GLY A 29 -7.52 -6.08 -7.65
CA GLY A 29 -7.00 -4.80 -8.09
C GLY A 29 -6.39 -4.81 -9.47
N LYS A 30 -6.19 -3.62 -10.02
CA LYS A 30 -5.51 -3.40 -11.29
C LYS A 30 -4.45 -2.33 -11.10
N GLY A 31 -3.26 -2.55 -11.64
CA GLY A 31 -2.20 -1.57 -11.71
C GLY A 31 -1.93 -1.18 -13.16
N ASP A 32 -1.77 0.11 -13.43
CA ASP A 32 -1.25 0.64 -14.69
C ASP A 32 -0.03 1.52 -14.37
N PHE A 33 1.15 0.95 -14.61
CA PHE A 33 2.43 1.55 -14.26
C PHE A 33 3.11 2.04 -15.54
N LYS A 34 3.31 3.36 -15.64
CA LYS A 34 3.99 4.01 -16.77
C LYS A 34 5.50 4.10 -16.58
N VAL A 35 5.95 3.89 -15.35
CA VAL A 35 7.35 3.85 -14.90
C VAL A 35 7.58 2.62 -14.05
N ASP A 36 8.83 2.19 -13.89
CA ASP A 36 9.16 1.04 -13.07
C ASP A 36 8.90 1.38 -11.59
N PHE A 37 8.07 0.58 -10.91
CA PHE A 37 7.73 0.79 -9.51
C PHE A 37 8.96 0.50 -8.64
N GLY A 38 9.35 1.48 -7.83
CA GLY A 38 10.48 1.40 -6.91
C GLY A 38 11.83 1.83 -7.51
N ALA A 39 11.88 2.10 -8.82
CA ALA A 39 13.11 2.56 -9.46
C ALA A 39 13.39 4.03 -9.12
N ASN A 40 14.60 4.31 -8.61
CA ASN A 40 15.05 5.68 -8.28
C ASN A 40 14.04 6.48 -7.44
N SER A 41 13.32 5.83 -6.54
CA SER A 41 12.24 6.47 -5.78
C SER A 41 12.42 6.37 -4.27
N GLU A 42 11.91 7.37 -3.58
CA GLU A 42 11.78 7.40 -2.12
C GLU A 42 10.33 7.11 -1.72
N TYR A 43 10.15 6.56 -0.53
CA TYR A 43 8.85 6.16 -0.01
C TYR A 43 8.54 6.90 1.29
N LYS A 44 7.34 7.48 1.36
CA LYS A 44 6.81 8.09 2.57
C LYS A 44 5.50 7.43 2.92
N ILE A 45 5.35 7.09 4.20
CA ILE A 45 4.07 6.66 4.76
C ILE A 45 3.73 7.54 5.97
N THR A 46 2.49 7.98 6.01
CA THR A 46 1.90 8.66 7.16
C THR A 46 0.76 7.79 7.67
N VAL A 47 0.74 7.52 8.97
CA VAL A 47 -0.31 6.76 9.64
C VAL A 47 -1.02 7.67 10.63
N ASN A 48 -2.32 7.79 10.46
CA ASN A 48 -3.21 8.43 11.41
C ASN A 48 -4.14 7.37 12.02
N ILE A 49 -4.65 7.62 13.23
CA ILE A 49 -5.46 6.66 13.98
C ILE A 49 -6.71 7.31 14.58
N LYS A 50 -7.80 6.54 14.60
CA LYS A 50 -8.98 6.74 15.46
C LYS A 50 -9.06 5.58 16.45
N LYS A 51 -9.14 5.88 17.75
CA LYS A 51 -9.26 4.86 18.80
C LYS A 51 -10.64 4.17 18.83
N THR A 52 -11.68 4.85 18.33
CA THR A 52 -13.05 4.34 18.26
C THR A 52 -13.69 4.72 16.93
N ARG A 53 -14.72 3.97 16.51
CA ARG A 53 -15.52 4.29 15.31
C ARG A 53 -16.20 5.66 15.40
N ASP A 54 -16.58 6.07 16.61
CA ASP A 54 -17.31 7.32 16.85
C ASP A 54 -16.40 8.56 16.94
N ALA A 55 -15.08 8.39 16.84
CA ALA A 55 -14.16 9.51 16.86
C ALA A 55 -14.31 10.37 15.59
N ALA A 56 -14.50 11.67 15.78
CA ALA A 56 -14.73 12.61 14.67
C ALA A 56 -13.53 12.66 13.71
N GLU A 57 -12.30 12.73 14.23
CA GLU A 57 -11.10 13.00 13.45
C GLU A 57 -9.99 11.98 13.69
N PHE A 58 -9.16 11.75 12.67
CA PHE A 58 -7.95 10.95 12.79
C PHE A 58 -6.85 11.78 13.46
N ALA A 59 -6.18 11.20 14.46
CA ALA A 59 -5.01 11.80 15.09
C ALA A 59 -3.72 11.26 14.46
N PRO A 60 -2.66 12.07 14.28
CA PRO A 60 -1.37 11.56 13.81
C PRO A 60 -0.82 10.48 14.76
N LEU A 61 -0.42 9.35 14.21
CA LEU A 61 0.21 8.27 14.96
C LEU A 61 1.71 8.23 14.70
N ILE A 62 2.11 8.08 13.44
CA ILE A 62 3.51 7.96 13.04
C ILE A 62 3.69 8.32 11.57
N SER A 63 4.90 8.75 11.19
CA SER A 63 5.29 8.92 9.80
C SER A 63 6.70 8.37 9.61
N PHE A 64 6.92 7.72 8.47
CA PHE A 64 8.20 7.16 8.07
C PHE A 64 8.55 7.69 6.68
N GLU A 65 9.82 7.98 6.48
CA GLU A 65 10.41 8.33 5.20
C GLU A 65 11.60 7.40 4.97
N GLU A 66 11.61 6.73 3.83
CA GLU A 66 12.65 5.78 3.43
C GLU A 66 13.25 6.24 2.10
N PRO A 67 14.60 6.25 1.99
CA PRO A 67 15.28 6.78 0.80
C PRO A 67 15.20 5.86 -0.42
N ASP A 68 14.62 4.67 -0.25
CA ASP A 68 14.50 3.63 -1.27
C ASP A 68 13.17 2.89 -1.10
N THR A 69 12.29 2.99 -2.10
CA THR A 69 10.97 2.35 -2.07
C THR A 69 11.03 0.83 -2.01
N CYS A 70 11.95 0.19 -2.74
CA CYS A 70 12.07 -1.26 -2.76
C CYS A 70 12.43 -1.81 -1.37
N ALA A 71 13.44 -1.20 -0.73
CA ALA A 71 13.85 -1.54 0.62
C ALA A 71 12.73 -1.29 1.63
N ALA A 72 11.97 -0.20 1.49
CA ALA A 72 10.84 0.10 2.36
C ALA A 72 9.74 -0.97 2.28
N ILE A 73 9.34 -1.35 1.06
CA ILE A 73 8.30 -2.36 0.85
C ILE A 73 8.74 -3.70 1.44
N GLN A 74 9.98 -4.12 1.21
CA GLN A 74 10.51 -5.36 1.80
C GLN A 74 10.60 -5.29 3.33
N LYS A 75 10.99 -4.13 3.90
CA LYS A 75 11.09 -3.92 5.35
C LYS A 75 9.73 -3.99 6.05
N TYR A 76 8.67 -3.42 5.46
CA TYR A 76 7.38 -3.28 6.13
C TYR A 76 6.34 -4.33 5.73
N LEU A 77 6.33 -4.74 4.46
CA LEU A 77 5.37 -5.71 3.93
C LEU A 77 6.00 -7.10 3.77
N GLY A 78 7.27 -7.18 3.33
CA GLY A 78 8.02 -8.44 3.23
C GLY A 78 7.28 -9.52 2.44
N ASP A 79 7.14 -10.72 3.03
CA ASP A 79 6.51 -11.88 2.39
C ASP A 79 5.07 -11.62 1.94
N PHE A 80 4.33 -10.75 2.64
CA PHE A 80 2.99 -10.37 2.21
C PHE A 80 3.01 -9.71 0.82
N PHE A 81 3.99 -8.84 0.55
CA PHE A 81 4.13 -8.21 -0.76
C PHE A 81 4.63 -9.20 -1.82
N ASN A 82 5.57 -10.07 -1.46
CA ASN A 82 6.09 -11.10 -2.35
C ASN A 82 4.98 -12.05 -2.83
N GLU A 83 4.01 -12.38 -1.96
CA GLU A 83 2.84 -13.19 -2.33
C GLU A 83 1.87 -12.40 -3.25
N LEU A 84 1.65 -11.12 -2.98
CA LEU A 84 0.84 -10.24 -3.85
C LEU A 84 1.44 -10.15 -5.26
N GLU A 85 2.75 -9.92 -5.38
CA GLU A 85 3.47 -9.90 -6.65
C GLU A 85 3.22 -11.18 -7.43
N LYS A 86 3.46 -12.33 -6.79
CA LYS A 86 3.26 -13.64 -7.42
C LYS A 86 1.81 -13.84 -7.88
N SER A 87 0.84 -13.43 -7.08
CA SER A 87 -0.58 -13.51 -7.44
C SER A 87 -1.00 -12.55 -8.55
N ALA A 88 -0.26 -11.46 -8.75
CA ALA A 88 -0.44 -10.52 -9.86
C ALA A 88 0.37 -10.91 -11.12
N GLY A 89 1.05 -12.06 -11.12
CA GLY A 89 1.89 -12.50 -12.23
C GLY A 89 3.25 -11.78 -12.33
N ILE A 90 3.65 -11.11 -11.25
CA ILE A 90 4.94 -10.42 -11.12
C ILE A 90 5.97 -11.40 -10.55
N GLU A 91 7.23 -11.28 -10.99
CA GLU A 91 8.33 -12.05 -10.42
C GLU A 91 8.54 -11.64 -8.95
N SER A 92 8.22 -12.57 -8.04
CA SER A 92 8.22 -12.35 -6.60
C SER A 92 9.60 -11.97 -6.05
N GLY A 93 9.66 -10.96 -5.19
CA GLY A 93 10.87 -10.47 -4.55
C GLY A 93 11.80 -9.67 -5.47
N LYS A 94 11.39 -9.44 -6.73
CA LYS A 94 12.16 -8.66 -7.68
C LYS A 94 11.64 -7.23 -7.71
N CYS A 95 12.48 -6.31 -7.24
CA CYS A 95 12.25 -4.88 -7.29
C CYS A 95 13.47 -4.21 -7.97
N PRO A 96 13.29 -3.21 -8.84
CA PRO A 96 12.02 -2.58 -9.22
C PRO A 96 11.09 -3.51 -10.02
N ILE A 97 9.78 -3.31 -9.87
CA ILE A 97 8.77 -3.95 -10.70
C ILE A 97 8.72 -3.17 -12.01
N GLU A 98 8.84 -3.85 -13.13
CA GLU A 98 8.83 -3.22 -14.45
C GLU A 98 7.52 -2.45 -14.68
N LYS A 99 7.54 -1.43 -15.54
CA LYS A 99 6.32 -0.78 -16.00
C LYS A 99 5.42 -1.76 -16.77
N GLY A 100 4.11 -1.61 -16.65
CA GLY A 100 3.16 -2.51 -17.29
C GLY A 100 1.77 -2.44 -16.68
N THR A 101 0.89 -3.33 -17.16
CA THR A 101 -0.45 -3.52 -16.61
C THR A 101 -0.51 -4.81 -15.82
N TYR A 102 -0.97 -4.71 -14.58
CA TYR A 102 -1.05 -5.81 -13.63
C TYR A 102 -2.48 -6.01 -13.17
N GLU A 103 -2.86 -7.26 -12.93
CA GLU A 103 -4.18 -7.60 -12.41
C GLU A 103 -4.03 -8.62 -11.27
N LEU A 104 -4.67 -8.31 -10.15
CA LEU A 104 -4.80 -9.16 -9.00
C LEU A 104 -6.29 -9.50 -8.83
N LYS A 105 -6.61 -10.77 -8.63
CA LYS A 105 -7.99 -11.20 -8.47
C LYS A 105 -8.17 -12.08 -7.25
N ASP A 106 -9.08 -11.67 -6.37
CA ASP A 106 -9.55 -12.42 -5.21
C ASP A 106 -8.41 -12.96 -4.33
N TYR A 107 -7.35 -12.17 -4.13
CA TYR A 107 -6.23 -12.53 -3.26
C TYR A 107 -6.66 -12.52 -1.79
N PRO A 108 -6.52 -13.63 -1.04
CA PRO A 108 -6.91 -13.66 0.36
C PRO A 108 -5.95 -12.80 1.19
N LEU A 109 -6.49 -11.78 1.85
CA LEU A 109 -5.72 -10.92 2.76
C LEU A 109 -5.44 -11.65 4.06
N ASP A 110 -4.15 -11.84 4.36
CA ASP A 110 -3.66 -12.36 5.64
C ASP A 110 -2.67 -11.37 6.27
N PHE A 111 -3.19 -10.43 7.06
CA PHE A 111 -2.39 -9.39 7.71
C PHE A 111 -1.41 -9.94 8.75
N LYS A 112 -1.52 -11.21 9.17
CA LYS A 112 -0.52 -11.85 10.04
C LYS A 112 0.84 -12.01 9.36
N LYS A 113 0.88 -11.90 8.02
CA LYS A 113 2.11 -11.99 7.23
C LYS A 113 2.83 -10.65 7.03
N LEU A 114 2.26 -9.54 7.52
CA LEU A 114 2.97 -8.26 7.48
C LEU A 114 4.24 -8.34 8.33
N ALA A 115 5.37 -7.86 7.79
CA ALA A 115 6.63 -7.83 8.55
C ALA A 115 6.54 -6.89 9.76
N TYR A 116 5.82 -5.77 9.62
CA TYR A 116 5.59 -4.83 10.70
C TYR A 116 4.33 -5.18 11.52
N GLN A 117 4.53 -5.67 12.74
CA GLN A 117 3.45 -6.13 13.63
C GLN A 117 3.10 -5.13 14.75
N SER A 118 3.81 -4.01 14.89
CA SER A 118 3.65 -3.07 16.01
C SER A 118 2.55 -2.03 15.78
N VAL A 119 1.43 -2.44 15.18
CA VAL A 119 0.34 -1.55 14.84
C VAL A 119 -0.68 -1.51 15.99
N PRO A 120 -0.98 -0.34 16.58
CA PRO A 120 -1.93 -0.24 17.69
C PRO A 120 -3.37 -0.52 17.26
N GLU A 121 -4.21 -0.85 18.24
CA GLU A 121 -5.63 -1.12 18.02
C GLU A 121 -6.41 0.16 17.67
N GLY A 122 -7.27 0.08 16.66
CA GLY A 122 -8.10 1.18 16.20
C GLY A 122 -8.35 1.16 14.70
N ILE A 123 -8.91 2.26 14.18
CA ILE A 123 -9.05 2.49 12.74
C ILE A 123 -7.85 3.30 12.28
N LEU A 124 -7.14 2.79 11.29
CA LEU A 124 -5.94 3.40 10.76
C LEU A 124 -6.23 3.96 9.39
N GLN A 125 -5.78 5.18 9.17
CA GLN A 125 -5.69 5.76 7.84
C GLN A 125 -4.21 5.86 7.50
N THR A 126 -3.81 5.25 6.39
CA THR A 126 -2.44 5.36 5.89
C THR A 126 -2.44 6.14 4.57
N THR A 127 -1.55 7.11 4.48
CA THR A 127 -1.22 7.81 3.23
C THR A 127 0.17 7.37 2.80
N GLN A 128 0.27 6.82 1.60
CA GLN A 128 1.52 6.33 1.02
C GLN A 128 1.87 7.20 -0.19
N ILE A 129 3.11 7.68 -0.24
CA ILE A 129 3.62 8.52 -1.31
C ILE A 129 4.92 7.92 -1.83
N ILE A 130 5.03 7.78 -3.13
CA ILE A 130 6.29 7.44 -3.82
C ILE A 130 6.68 8.64 -4.67
N THR A 131 7.93 9.07 -4.53
CA THR A 131 8.46 10.24 -5.24
C THR A 131 9.72 9.85 -6.01
N ASP A 132 9.85 10.28 -7.26
CA ASP A 132 11.09 10.14 -8.02
C ASP A 132 12.19 11.02 -7.39
N LYS A 133 13.36 10.45 -7.12
CA LYS A 133 14.43 11.15 -6.40
C LYS A 133 15.08 12.25 -7.23
N THR A 134 15.04 12.14 -8.55
CA THR A 134 15.68 13.06 -9.50
C THR A 134 14.74 14.18 -9.91
N THR A 135 13.54 13.85 -10.40
CA THR A 135 12.58 14.83 -10.92
C THR A 135 11.74 15.47 -9.82
N LYS A 136 11.67 14.82 -8.64
CA LYS A 136 10.77 15.17 -7.52
C LYS A 136 9.28 15.05 -7.86
N GLU A 137 8.96 14.34 -8.94
CA GLU A 137 7.59 14.01 -9.30
C GLU A 137 7.01 12.97 -8.33
N VAL A 138 5.76 13.19 -7.91
CA VAL A 138 5.00 12.17 -7.15
C VAL A 138 4.53 11.10 -8.12
N LEU A 139 5.10 9.91 -7.99
CA LEU A 139 4.80 8.77 -8.85
C LEU A 139 3.51 8.05 -8.41
N LEU A 140 3.24 8.02 -7.11
CA LEU A 140 2.07 7.39 -6.50
C LEU A 140 1.63 8.19 -5.27
N CYS A 141 0.33 8.36 -5.08
CA CYS A 141 -0.25 8.77 -3.81
C CYS A 141 -1.52 7.95 -3.53
N LEU A 142 -1.49 7.16 -2.47
CA LEU A 142 -2.58 6.24 -2.11
C LEU A 142 -3.00 6.46 -0.66
N VAL A 143 -4.31 6.49 -0.42
CA VAL A 143 -4.92 6.48 0.91
C VAL A 143 -5.62 5.14 1.13
N THR A 144 -5.35 4.53 2.28
CA THR A 144 -5.99 3.29 2.70
C THR A 144 -6.54 3.45 4.11
N GLU A 145 -7.72 2.90 4.35
CA GLU A 145 -8.29 2.82 5.68
C GLU A 145 -8.50 1.35 6.03
N GLY A 146 -8.12 0.98 7.26
CA GLY A 146 -8.22 -0.38 7.75
C GLY A 146 -8.54 -0.40 9.24
N GLU A 147 -9.29 -1.41 9.65
CA GLU A 147 -9.58 -1.64 11.06
C GLU A 147 -8.61 -2.67 11.63
N ASN A 148 -7.93 -2.32 12.72
CA ASN A 148 -7.08 -3.21 13.49
C ASN A 148 -7.69 -3.38 14.89
N PHE A 149 -8.71 -4.21 15.01
CA PHE A 149 -9.25 -4.64 16.31
C PHE A 149 -8.92 -6.12 16.50
N PRO A 150 -8.42 -6.55 17.67
CA PRO A 150 -8.27 -7.97 17.97
C PRO A 150 -9.65 -8.63 17.85
N LYS A 151 -9.68 -9.79 17.19
CA LYS A 151 -10.84 -10.70 17.21
C LYS A 151 -10.86 -11.49 18.51
#